data_AF-A0A1V5KH64-F1
#
_entry.id   AF-A0A1V5KH64-F1
#
_cell.length_a   1.000
_cell.length_b   1.000
_cell.length_c   1.000
_cell.angle_alpha   90.00
_cell.angle_beta   90.00
_cell.angle_gamma   90.00
#
_symmetry.space_group_name_H-M   'P 1'
#
loop_
_entity.id
_entity.type
_entity.pdbx_description
1 polymer ?
#
loop_
_entity_poly.entity_id
_entity_poly.type
_entity_poly.pdbx_seq_one_letter_code
_entity_poly.pdbx_strand_id
1 'polypeptide(L)' 'MEFPSAAYITYSEREVVDRGVKDVRRLASVNEAVCRGCGACTVACPSGAMDLKGFANRQIMAEVDAICRAK' A
#
# COMPACT_ATOMS: atom_id res chain seq x y z
N MET A 1 -9.10 -21.43 3.34
CA MET A 1 -7.67 -21.29 3.03
C MET A 1 -7.16 -20.10 3.83
N GLU A 2 -6.83 -20.33 5.10
CA GLU A 2 -6.33 -19.29 6.00
C GLU A 2 -4.89 -19.01 5.63
N PHE A 3 -4.67 -17.97 4.81
CA PHE A 3 -3.34 -17.43 4.64
C PHE A 3 -2.89 -16.87 6.00
N PRO A 4 -1.73 -17.29 6.55
CA PRO A 4 -1.15 -16.70 7.77
C PRO A 4 -0.68 -15.24 7.56
N SER A 5 -1.14 -14.56 6.50
CA SER A 5 -0.83 -13.17 6.16
C SER A 5 -1.57 -12.14 7.02
N ALA A 6 -2.57 -12.55 7.81
CA ALA A 6 -3.31 -11.67 8.71
C ALA A 6 -2.43 -11.03 9.81
N ALA A 7 -1.20 -11.52 10.04
CA ALA A 7 -0.28 -10.91 11.00
C ALA A 7 0.34 -9.59 10.52
N TYR A 8 0.49 -9.41 9.20
CA TYR A 8 1.22 -8.26 8.65
C TYR A 8 0.31 -7.05 8.36
N ILE A 9 -1.00 -7.29 8.16
CA ILE A 9 -1.99 -6.25 7.87
C ILE A 9 -3.10 -6.31 8.91
N THR A 10 -3.27 -5.23 9.65
CA THR A 10 -4.38 -5.03 10.58
C THR A 10 -5.38 -4.02 10.02
N TYR A 11 -6.61 -4.04 10.51
CA TYR A 11 -7.62 -3.04 10.16
C TYR A 11 -7.94 -2.18 11.37
N SER A 12 -7.93 -0.87 11.19
CA SER A 12 -8.28 0.11 12.23
C SER A 12 -9.34 1.07 11.69
N GLU A 13 -10.32 1.43 12.51
CA GLU A 13 -11.26 2.50 12.21
C GLU A 13 -10.57 3.84 12.45
N ARG A 14 -10.57 4.71 11.43
CA ARG A 14 -10.04 6.06 11.54
C ARG A 14 -10.96 7.05 10.87
N GLU A 15 -11.01 8.26 11.40
CA GLU A 15 -11.62 9.40 10.72
C GLU A 15 -10.75 9.80 9.53
N VAL A 16 -11.36 9.81 8.35
CA VAL A 16 -10.77 10.30 7.12
C VAL A 16 -11.57 11.47 6.59
N VAL A 17 -10.85 12.49 6.12
CA VAL A 17 -11.44 13.66 5.49
C VAL A 17 -11.40 13.43 3.98
N ASP A 18 -12.55 13.16 3.39
CA ASP A 18 -12.71 12.99 1.94
C ASP A 18 -13.56 14.14 1.41
N ARG A 19 -12.96 15.01 0.59
CA ARG A 19 -13.63 16.19 -0.02
C ARG A 19 -14.33 17.12 0.99
N GLY A 20 -13.75 17.27 2.18
CA GLY A 20 -14.29 18.13 3.26
C GLY A 20 -15.35 17.46 4.15
N VAL A 21 -15.71 16.21 3.87
CA VAL A 21 -16.60 15.40 4.73
C VAL A 21 -15.74 14.55 5.67
N LYS A 22 -16.01 14.61 6.97
CA LYS A 22 -15.41 13.72 7.97
C LYS A 22 -16.22 12.43 8.03
N ASP A 23 -15.59 11.30 7.75
CA ASP A 23 -16.22 9.98 7.74
C ASP A 23 -15.32 8.96 8.44
N VAL A 24 -15.91 8.04 9.19
CA VAL A 24 -15.18 6.97 9.89
C VAL A 24 -15.12 5.77 8.97
N ARG A 25 -13.91 5.44 8.49
CA ARG A 25 -13.71 4.31 7.59
C ARG A 25 -12.77 3.29 8.20
N ARG A 26 -13.01 2.02 7.86
CA ARG A 26 -12.12 0.91 8.21
C ARG A 26 -10.93 0.91 7.25
N LEU A 27 -9.76 1.28 7.75
CA LEU A 27 -8.53 1.37 6.96
C LEU A 27 -7.60 0.20 7.27
N ALA A 28 -6.97 -0.34 6.24
CA ALA A 28 -5.90 -1.31 6.38
C ALA A 28 -4.59 -0.60 6.78
N SER A 29 -3.85 -1.18 7.72
CA SER A 29 -2.58 -0.69 8.22
C SER A 29 -1.58 -1.84 8.29
N VAL A 30 -0.34 -1.58 7.87
CA VAL A 30 0.72 -2.58 7.95
C VAL A 30 1.39 -2.50 9.32
N ASN A 31 1.64 -3.64 9.96
CA ASN A 31 2.47 -3.68 11.16
C ASN A 31 3.95 -3.75 10.75
N GLU A 32 4.65 -2.63 10.91
CA GLU A 32 6.06 -2.52 10.52
C GLU A 32 6.99 -3.45 11.32
N ALA A 33 6.64 -3.80 12.56
CA ALA A 33 7.49 -4.63 13.42
C ALA A 33 7.63 -6.08 12.90
N VAL A 34 6.65 -6.56 12.13
CA VAL A 34 6.65 -7.90 11.54
C VAL A 34 6.86 -7.86 10.02
N CYS A 35 6.73 -6.69 9.39
CA CYS A 35 6.82 -6.55 7.94
C CYS A 35 8.20 -6.98 7.41
N ARG A 36 8.23 -7.98 6.52
CA ARG A 36 9.45 -8.45 5.85
C ARG A 36 9.74 -7.78 4.51
N GLY A 37 8.82 -6.94 4.02
CA GLY A 37 8.97 -6.25 2.74
C GLY A 37 8.78 -7.11 1.49
N CYS A 38 7.97 -8.18 1.55
CA CYS A 38 7.73 -9.05 0.39
C CYS A 38 6.85 -8.43 -0.72
N GLY A 39 6.18 -7.30 -0.46
CA GLY A 39 5.33 -6.61 -1.45
C GLY A 39 3.97 -7.27 -1.72
N ALA A 40 3.60 -8.37 -1.05
CA ALA A 40 2.31 -9.02 -1.31
C ALA A 40 1.11 -8.10 -1.05
N CYS A 41 1.22 -7.20 -0.06
CA CYS A 41 0.17 -6.24 0.28
C CYS A 41 -0.06 -5.18 -0.81
N THR A 42 0.98 -4.77 -1.52
CA THR A 42 0.88 -3.74 -2.57
C THR A 42 0.17 -4.30 -3.81
N VAL A 43 0.43 -5.57 -4.15
CA VAL A 43 -0.24 -6.28 -5.25
C VAL A 43 -1.68 -6.67 -4.91
N ALA A 44 -1.94 -7.08 -3.66
CA ALA A 44 -3.27 -7.46 -3.22
C ALA A 44 -4.23 -6.26 -3.04
N CYS A 45 -3.69 -5.04 -2.91
CA CYS A 45 -4.48 -3.85 -2.66
C CYS A 45 -5.17 -3.37 -3.95
N PRO A 46 -6.51 -3.50 -4.08
CA PRO A 46 -7.21 -3.10 -5.30
C PRO A 46 -7.22 -1.57 -5.50
N SER A 47 -7.07 -0.80 -4.42
CA SER A 47 -6.98 0.66 -4.49
C SER A 47 -5.59 1.17 -4.82
N GLY A 48 -4.56 0.30 -4.80
CA GLY A 48 -3.16 0.71 -4.96
C GLY A 48 -2.65 1.66 -3.88
N ALA A 49 -3.33 1.72 -2.72
CA ALA A 49 -3.01 2.69 -1.66
C ALA A 49 -1.75 2.33 -0.85
N MET A 50 -1.27 1.09 -0.94
CA MET A 50 -0.08 0.63 -0.24
C MET A 50 1.14 0.66 -1.17
N ASP A 51 2.23 1.26 -0.69
CA ASP A 51 3.54 1.25 -1.34
C ASP A 51 4.56 0.42 -0.54
N LEU A 52 5.53 -0.17 -1.23
CA LEU A 52 6.66 -0.84 -0.61
C LEU A 52 7.77 0.19 -0.36
N LYS A 53 8.25 0.31 0.88
CA LYS A 53 9.33 1.25 1.21
C LYS A 53 10.57 0.95 0.34
N GLY A 54 11.10 1.99 -0.32
CA GLY A 54 12.24 1.90 -1.24
C GLY A 54 11.89 1.50 -2.67
N PHE A 55 10.67 1.01 -2.90
CA PHE A 55 10.16 0.58 -4.21
C PHE A 55 8.74 1.11 -4.41
N ALA A 56 8.53 2.41 -4.15
CA ALA A 56 7.21 3.00 -4.35
C ALA A 56 6.84 2.92 -5.83
N ASN A 57 5.56 2.67 -6.14
CA ASN A 57 5.12 2.47 -7.52
C ASN A 57 5.50 3.65 -8.42
N ARG A 58 5.42 4.87 -7.90
CA ARG A 58 5.84 6.09 -8.61
C ARG A 58 7.33 6.10 -8.99
N GLN A 59 8.19 5.54 -8.14
CA GLN A 59 9.64 5.50 -8.39
C GLN A 59 9.95 4.49 -9.49
N ILE A 60 9.36 3.30 -9.40
CA ILE A 60 9.50 2.25 -10.42
C ILE A 60 9.00 2.76 -11.78
N MET A 61 7.83 3.39 -11.82
CA MET A 61 7.27 3.92 -13.06
C MET A 61 8.12 5.06 -13.63
N ALA A 62 8.71 5.92 -12.80
CA ALA A 62 9.62 6.95 -13.26
C ALA A 62 10.90 6.36 -13.88
N GLU A 63 11.45 5.28 -13.31
CA GLU A 63 12.59 4.56 -13.89
C GLU A 63 12.23 3.93 -15.24
N VAL A 64 11.07 3.30 -15.34
CA VAL A 64 10.57 2.72 -16.61
C VAL A 64 10.36 3.82 -17.65
N ASP A 65 9.72 4.93 -17.28
CA ASP A 65 9.51 6.07 -18.17
C ASP A 65 10.84 6.66 -18.65
N ALA A 66 11.84 6.77 -17.78
CA ALA A 66 13.16 7.27 -18.15
C ALA A 66 13.85 6.35 -19.18
N ILE A 67 13.74 5.03 -19.02
CA ILE A 67 14.27 4.05 -19.97
C ILE A 67 13.52 4.12 -21.31
N CYS A 68 12.19 4.19 -21.27
CA CYS A 68 11.34 4.17 -22.47
C CYS A 68 11.34 5.47 -23.26
N ARG A 69 11.55 6.64 -22.62
CA ARG A 69 11.56 7.96 -23.25
C ARG A 69 12.96 8.44 -23.66
N ALA A 70 14.02 7.74 -23.27
CA ALA A 70 15.40 8.05 -23.70
C ALA A 70 15.70 7.62 -25.15
N LYS A 71 14.68 7.48 -26.00
CA LYS A 71 14.81 7.15 -27.42
C LYS A 71 14.22 8.25 -28.30
#